data_AF-W1JA90-F1
#
_entry.id   AF-W1JA90-F1
#
_cell.length_a   1.000
_cell.length_b   1.000
_cell.length_c   1.000
_cell.angle_alpha   90.00
_cell.angle_beta   90.00
_cell.angle_gamma   90.00
#
_symmetry.space_group_name_H-M   'P 1'
#
loop_
_entity.id
_entity.type
_entity.pdbx_description
1 polymer ?
#
loop_
_entity_poly.entity_id
_entity_poly.type
_entity_poly.pdbx_seq_one_letter_code
_entity_poly.pdbx_strand_id
1 'polypeptide(L)'
;MAAVAHGTAPNRLTTVILSSTFPVLFFPVMGNAMWEKKTTRRNIAQLQEDGYFVIDPAWHENFDTSLQRMVGQVANRILAT
;
A
#
# COMPACT_ATOMS: atom_id res chain seq x y z
N MET A 1 -4.48 0.49 3.39
CA MET A 1 -4.87 -0.72 2.61
C MET A 1 -5.72 -1.67 3.43
N ALA A 2 -5.21 -2.31 4.49
CA ALA A 2 -5.98 -3.31 5.25
C ALA A 2 -7.36 -2.83 5.72
N ALA A 3 -7.47 -1.61 6.27
CA ALA A 3 -8.76 -1.06 6.69
C ALA A 3 -9.75 -0.93 5.51
N VAL A 4 -9.30 -0.38 4.38
CA VAL A 4 -10.13 -0.19 3.18
C VAL A 4 -10.59 -1.52 2.59
N ALA A 5 -9.67 -2.51 2.50
CA ALA A 5 -9.98 -3.85 1.99
C ALA A 5 -11.04 -4.60 2.81
N HIS A 6 -11.28 -4.18 4.05
CA HIS A 6 -12.32 -4.73 4.93
C HIS A 6 -13.45 -3.70 5.21
N GLY A 7 -13.59 -2.65 4.40
CA GLY A 7 -14.65 -1.65 4.54
C GLY A 7 -14.64 -0.86 5.86
N THR A 8 -13.50 -0.79 6.55
CA THR A 8 -13.37 -0.11 7.85
C THR A 8 -12.79 1.29 7.68
N ALA A 9 -13.40 2.29 8.32
CA ALA A 9 -12.94 3.68 8.31
C ALA A 9 -12.50 4.19 9.71
N PRO A 10 -11.34 3.74 10.25
CA PRO A 10 -10.88 4.18 11.57
C PRO A 10 -10.38 5.64 11.60
N ASN A 11 -10.16 6.26 10.44
CA ASN A 11 -9.73 7.65 10.34
C ASN A 11 -10.33 8.35 9.10
N ARG A 12 -10.22 9.67 9.04
CA ARG A 12 -10.80 10.49 7.96
C ARG A 12 -10.28 10.11 6.56
N LEU A 13 -9.00 9.75 6.44
CA LEU A 13 -8.44 9.33 5.15
C LEU A 13 -9.17 8.08 4.63
N THR A 14 -9.36 7.07 5.48
CA THR A 14 -10.10 5.86 5.12
C THR A 14 -11.59 6.12 4.87
N THR A 15 -12.21 7.07 5.58
CA THR A 15 -13.58 7.52 5.29
C THR A 15 -13.68 8.12 3.89
N VAL A 16 -12.77 9.03 3.54
CA VAL A 16 -12.74 9.67 2.22
C VAL A 16 -12.60 8.63 1.11
N ILE A 17 -11.66 7.69 1.27
CA ILE A 17 -11.45 6.61 0.30
C ILE A 17 -12.73 5.77 0.13
N LEU A 18 -13.36 5.32 1.21
CA LEU A 18 -14.57 4.49 1.09
C LEU A 18 -15.79 5.26 0.56
N SER A 19 -15.81 6.59 0.69
CA SER A 19 -16.88 7.44 0.15
C SER A 19 -16.61 7.96 -1.27
N SER A 20 -15.43 7.69 -1.83
CA SER A 20 -15.02 8.30 -3.09
C SER A 20 -15.85 7.77 -4.26
N THR A 21 -16.29 8.66 -5.14
CA THR A 21 -16.96 8.35 -6.41
C THR A 21 -16.03 8.50 -7.62
N PHE A 22 -14.73 8.61 -7.35
CA PHE A 22 -13.67 8.82 -8.34
C PHE A 22 -12.57 7.75 -8.16
N PRO A 23 -11.72 7.52 -9.19
CA PRO A 23 -10.63 6.57 -9.11
C PRO A 23 -9.68 6.85 -7.93
N VAL A 24 -9.33 5.80 -7.19
CA VAL A 24 -8.34 5.87 -6.10
C VAL A 24 -7.17 4.94 -6.40
N LEU A 25 -5.97 5.50 -6.31
CA LEU A 25 -4.70 4.80 -6.53
C LEU A 25 -3.99 4.60 -5.19
N PHE A 26 -3.64 3.35 -4.89
CA PHE A 26 -2.75 2.99 -3.80
C PHE A 26 -1.33 2.83 -4.32
N PHE A 27 -0.41 3.49 -3.63
CA PHE A 27 1.04 3.37 -3.79
C PHE A 27 1.59 2.69 -2.52
N PRO A 28 1.68 1.36 -2.46
CA PRO A 28 2.16 0.66 -1.28
C PRO A 28 3.62 0.99 -0.98
N VAL A 29 3.91 1.33 0.27
CA VAL A 29 5.30 1.47 0.78
C VAL A 29 5.37 0.74 2.12
N MET A 30 6.18 -0.31 2.19
CA MET A 30 6.35 -1.12 3.40
C MET A 30 7.61 -1.99 3.36
N GLY A 31 8.10 -2.40 4.53
CA GLY A 31 9.22 -3.35 4.63
C GLY A 31 8.88 -4.74 4.07
N ASN A 32 9.91 -5.48 3.65
CA ASN A 32 9.74 -6.80 3.03
C ASN A 32 8.90 -7.78 3.85
N ALA A 33 9.16 -7.86 5.16
CA ALA A 33 8.47 -8.77 6.05
C ALA A 33 6.95 -8.52 6.11
N MET A 34 6.50 -7.28 5.87
CA MET A 34 5.08 -6.94 5.78
C MET A 34 4.50 -7.31 4.41
N TRP A 35 5.27 -7.12 3.34
CA TRP A 35 4.89 -7.45 1.96
C TRP A 35 4.69 -8.95 1.74
N GLU A 36 5.52 -9.78 2.37
CA GLU A 36 5.45 -11.24 2.29
C GLU A 36 4.27 -11.84 3.06
N LYS A 37 3.59 -11.08 3.93
CA LYS A 37 2.44 -11.61 4.68
C LYS A 37 1.29 -11.97 3.74
N LYS A 38 0.74 -13.17 3.92
CA LYS A 38 -0.48 -13.63 3.22
C LYS A 38 -1.63 -12.64 3.35
N THR A 39 -1.76 -11.99 4.51
CA THR A 39 -2.78 -10.96 4.75
C THR A 39 -2.60 -9.74 3.85
N THR A 40 -1.38 -9.25 3.68
CA THR A 40 -1.07 -8.14 2.79
C THR A 40 -1.41 -8.48 1.34
N ARG A 41 -0.97 -9.66 0.87
CA ARG A 41 -1.25 -10.12 -0.50
C ARG A 41 -2.75 -10.29 -0.77
N ARG A 42 -3.48 -10.88 0.17
CA ARG A 42 -4.94 -11.00 0.08
C ARG A 42 -5.64 -9.64 0.01
N ASN A 43 -5.24 -8.70 0.86
CA ASN A 43 -5.84 -7.37 0.88
C ASN A 43 -5.57 -6.60 -0.41
N ILE A 44 -4.39 -6.77 -1.03
CA ILE A 44 -4.07 -6.18 -2.32
C ILE A 44 -4.98 -6.76 -3.42
N ALA A 45 -5.12 -8.08 -3.47
CA ALA A 45 -6.00 -8.74 -4.44
C ALA A 45 -7.46 -8.28 -4.26
N GLN A 46 -7.96 -8.25 -3.02
CA GLN A 46 -9.31 -7.75 -2.72
C GLN A 46 -9.50 -6.31 -3.20
N LEU A 47 -8.56 -5.41 -2.91
CA LEU A 47 -8.65 -4.02 -3.36
C LEU A 47 -8.69 -3.91 -4.89
N GLN A 48 -7.91 -4.73 -5.60
CA GLN A 48 -7.93 -4.77 -7.06
C GLN A 48 -9.27 -5.32 -7.59
N GLU A 49 -9.82 -6.37 -6.98
CA GLU A 49 -11.14 -6.93 -7.28
C GLU A 49 -12.27 -5.92 -7.01
N ASP A 50 -12.15 -5.12 -5.96
CA ASP A 50 -13.09 -4.05 -5.59
C ASP A 50 -12.99 -2.81 -6.51
N GLY A 51 -12.07 -2.81 -7.48
CA GLY A 51 -11.91 -1.74 -8.48
C GLY A 51 -10.93 -0.63 -8.10
N TYR A 52 -10.17 -0.78 -7.02
CA TYR A 52 -9.08 0.14 -6.69
C TYR A 52 -7.84 -0.16 -7.53
N PHE A 53 -7.10 0.89 -7.89
CA PHE A 53 -5.81 0.74 -8.54
C PHE A 53 -4.74 0.54 -7.46
N VAL A 54 -4.06 -0.61 -7.46
CA VAL A 54 -2.90 -0.83 -6.60
C VAL A 54 -1.67 -0.92 -7.49
N ILE A 55 -0.76 0.04 -7.36
CA ILE A 55 0.44 0.11 -8.17
C ILE A 55 1.43 -0.95 -7.68
N ASP A 56 1.96 -1.71 -8.64
CA ASP A 56 2.98 -2.71 -8.35
C ASP A 56 4.26 -2.02 -7.90
N PRO A 57 4.74 -2.33 -6.70
CA PRO A 57 5.92 -1.70 -6.17
C PRO A 57 7.20 -2.39 -6.66
N ALA A 58 8.27 -1.61 -6.76
CA ALA A 58 9.62 -2.08 -7.01
C ALA A 58 10.37 -2.29 -5.68
N TRP A 59 11.46 -3.05 -5.75
CA TRP A 59 12.36 -3.23 -4.62
C TRP A 59 13.34 -2.06 -4.50
N HIS A 60 13.47 -1.52 -3.30
CA HIS A 60 14.37 -0.41 -2.99
C HIS A 60 15.02 -0.61 -1.62
N GLU A 61 16.29 -0.20 -1.49
CA GLU A 61 16.96 -0.10 -0.20
C GLU A 61 16.98 1.37 0.23
N ASN A 62 16.52 1.67 1.44
CA ASN A 62 16.64 3.02 2.01
C ASN A 62 17.20 2.95 3.43
N PHE A 63 17.82 4.04 3.87
CA PHE A 63 18.29 4.16 5.25
C PHE A 63 17.12 4.39 6.19
N ASP A 64 16.92 3.47 7.13
CA ASP A 64 15.94 3.63 8.21
C ASP A 64 16.61 4.35 9.38
N THR A 65 16.15 5.57 9.66
CA THR A 65 16.69 6.41 10.72
C THR A 65 16.38 5.89 12.12
N SER A 66 15.33 5.10 12.30
CA SER A 66 15.01 4.51 13.62
C SER A 66 15.91 3.32 13.94
N LEU A 67 16.27 2.54 12.90
CA LEU A 67 17.13 1.37 13.02
C LEU A 67 18.62 1.70 12.79
N GLN A 68 18.92 2.92 12.33
CA GLN A 68 20.26 3.40 12.00
C GLN A 68 20.99 2.46 11.02
N ARG A 69 20.27 1.89 10.05
CA ARG A 69 20.81 0.95 9.06
C ARG A 69 20.02 0.99 7.75
N MET A 70 20.63 0.45 6.70
CA MET A 70 19.93 0.19 5.43
C MET A 70 18.89 -0.92 5.59
N VAL A 71 17.70 -0.70 5.05
CA VAL A 71 16.60 -1.66 5.04
C VAL A 71 15.99 -1.76 3.66
N GLY A 72 15.82 -3.01 3.21
CA GLY A 72 15.09 -3.34 1.99
C GLY A 72 13.59 -3.19 2.20
N GLN A 73 12.95 -2.43 1.32
CA GLN A 73 11.52 -2.19 1.32
C GLN A 73 10.96 -2.13 -0.09
N VAL A 74 9.66 -2.34 -0.13
CA VAL A 74 8.88 -2.36 -1.34
C VAL A 74 8.29 -0.96 -1.51
N ALA A 75 8.64 -0.28 -2.61
CA ALA A 75 8.29 1.11 -2.89
C ALA A 75 8.00 1.32 -4.38
N ASN A 76 7.14 2.29 -4.73
CA ASN A 76 6.68 2.43 -6.11
C ASN A 76 7.68 3.20 -6.98
N ARG A 77 7.83 2.75 -8.23
CA ARG A 77 8.55 3.48 -9.27
C ARG A 77 7.57 4.45 -9.95
N ILE A 78 7.65 5.73 -9.62
CA ILE A 78 6.97 6.76 -10.41
C ILE A 78 7.83 6.99 -11.65
N LEU A 79 7.38 6.51 -12.81
CA LEU A 79 7.97 6.88 -14.10
C LEU A 79 7.62 8.36 -14.35
N ALA A 80 8.53 9.26 -13.99
CA ALA A 80 8.52 10.61 -14.54
C ALA A 80 8.81 10.46 -16.05
N THR A 81 7.80 10.76 -16.87
CA THR A 81 7.95 10.93 -18.33
C THR A 81 8.34 12.38 -18.60
#